data_AF-A0A533UUN7-F1
#
_entry.id   AF-A0A533UUN7-F1
#
_cell.length_a   1.000
_cell.length_b   1.000
_cell.length_c   1.000
_cell.angle_alpha   90.00
_cell.angle_beta   90.00
_cell.angle_gamma   90.00
#
_symmetry.space_group_name_H-M   'P 1'
#
loop_
_entity.id
_entity.type
_entity.pdbx_description
1 polymer ?
#
loop_
_entity_poly.entity_id
_entity_poly.type
_entity_poly.pdbx_seq_one_letter_code
_entity_poly.pdbx_strand_id
1 'polypeptide(L)'
;MGARGVVIKGGHLQSNKVTDILLEDHKFHTFSHNKILFSGHGGGCTFSAALCVNIAKGKGLKDAVKSAQDFTLQSMKNTVKVGRGLSIVTQKGLDVIENDLSCAVTQFVEIEGIYRYIPECQTNFVYSRTSPTSIADILGLEGRIVKTGKSVTVAGSLKYGGSKHVALSVLEITKKHPTVRSALNIKYDKRIIEKAIKKKLGVFFYDRNIEPDLVRGKEGKTISWGTRNAIKGVIIPPDIIYHKGSIGKEPMILIFGESPKEVLTKLLKIIR
;
A
#
# COMPACT_ATOMS: atom_id res chain seq x y z
N MET A 1 -17.61 0.71 39.19
CA MET A 1 -17.29 1.40 37.91
C MET A 1 -15.77 1.63 37.88
N GLY A 2 -15.07 1.18 36.84
CA GLY A 2 -13.59 1.07 36.81
C GLY A 2 -12.94 1.50 35.48
N ALA A 3 -13.58 2.40 34.74
CA ALA A 3 -12.99 2.96 33.52
C ALA A 3 -12.00 4.08 33.86
N ARG A 4 -10.79 4.05 33.28
CA ARG A 4 -9.75 5.08 33.47
C ARG A 4 -10.11 6.43 32.84
N GLY A 5 -10.95 6.43 31.82
CA GLY A 5 -11.49 7.64 31.22
C GLY A 5 -12.88 7.39 30.62
N VAL A 6 -13.72 8.42 30.62
CA VAL A 6 -15.10 8.37 30.12
C VAL A 6 -15.33 9.51 29.14
N VAL A 7 -15.82 9.20 27.94
CA VAL A 7 -16.19 10.20 26.93
C VAL A 7 -17.71 10.23 26.77
N ILE A 8 -18.32 11.40 26.97
CA ILE A 8 -19.75 11.64 26.79
C ILE A 8 -19.92 12.54 25.57
N LYS A 9 -20.68 12.08 24.56
CA LYS A 9 -20.87 12.84 23.32
C LYS A 9 -22.12 13.72 23.36
N GLY A 10 -22.00 14.97 22.92
CA GLY A 10 -23.08 15.96 22.96
C GLY A 10 -23.95 16.04 21.70
N GLY A 11 -23.71 15.18 20.69
CA GLY A 11 -24.26 15.33 19.33
C GLY A 11 -25.80 15.44 19.19
N HIS A 12 -26.55 15.00 20.20
CA HIS A 12 -28.03 15.03 20.20
C HIS A 12 -28.63 16.26 20.86
N LEU A 13 -27.81 17.14 21.45
CA LEU A 13 -28.30 18.34 22.11
C LEU A 13 -28.83 19.38 21.10
N GLN A 14 -29.89 20.10 21.47
CA GLN A 14 -30.43 21.22 20.69
C GLN A 14 -29.56 22.46 20.90
N SER A 15 -28.40 22.49 20.23
CA SER A 15 -27.48 23.62 20.21
C SER A 15 -26.81 23.70 18.83
N ASN A 16 -26.40 24.91 18.43
CA ASN A 16 -25.59 25.14 17.23
C ASN A 16 -24.14 24.63 17.40
N LYS A 17 -23.74 24.31 18.63
CA LYS A 17 -22.46 23.66 18.95
C LYS A 17 -22.70 22.28 19.55
N VAL A 18 -21.91 21.32 19.08
CA VAL A 18 -21.80 20.00 19.70
C VAL A 18 -20.59 20.03 20.60
N THR A 19 -20.76 19.63 21.86
CA THR A 19 -19.67 19.55 22.86
C THR A 19 -19.59 18.14 23.40
N ASP A 20 -18.44 17.51 23.19
CA ASP A 20 -18.11 16.24 23.82
C ASP A 20 -17.28 16.51 25.08
N ILE A 21 -17.43 15.67 26.10
CA ILE A 21 -16.76 15.79 27.40
C ILE A 21 -15.95 14.53 27.66
N LEU A 22 -14.67 14.69 27.94
CA LEU A 22 -13.80 13.65 28.49
C LEU A 22 -13.63 13.89 29.99
N LEU A 23 -13.84 12.84 30.79
CA LEU A 23 -13.45 12.76 32.19
C LEU A 23 -12.27 11.79 32.29
N GLU A 24 -11.12 12.28 32.75
CA GLU A 24 -9.88 11.51 33.01
C GLU A 24 -9.24 12.09 34.27
N ASP A 25 -8.84 11.25 35.22
CA ASP A 25 -8.18 11.66 36.48
C ASP A 25 -8.88 12.82 37.22
N HIS A 26 -10.22 12.75 37.34
CA HIS A 26 -11.06 13.78 37.95
C HIS A 26 -11.02 15.16 37.23
N LYS A 27 -10.43 15.24 36.04
CA LYS A 27 -10.38 16.44 35.22
C LYS A 27 -11.36 16.32 34.05
N PHE A 28 -12.06 17.41 33.80
CA PHE A 28 -12.94 17.54 32.65
C PHE A 28 -12.23 18.23 31.49
N HIS A 29 -12.35 17.66 30.31
CA HIS A 29 -11.90 18.26 29.06
C HIS A 29 -13.08 18.35 28.10
N THR A 30 -13.25 19.50 27.46
CA THR A 30 -14.34 19.76 26.53
C THR A 30 -13.81 19.90 25.11
N PHE A 31 -14.55 19.35 24.16
CA PHE A 31 -14.22 19.39 22.73
C PHE A 31 -15.46 19.85 21.97
N SER A 32 -15.43 21.09 21.48
CA SER A 32 -16.57 21.68 20.79
C SER A 32 -16.31 21.85 19.30
N HIS A 33 -17.36 21.64 18.50
CA HIS A 33 -17.38 21.97 17.08
C HIS A 33 -18.76 22.49 16.65
N ASN A 34 -18.82 23.13 15.49
CA ASN A 34 -20.08 23.55 14.90
C ASN A 34 -20.92 22.33 14.52
N LYS A 35 -22.21 22.35 14.86
CA LYS A 35 -23.14 21.29 14.47
C LYS A 35 -23.22 21.24 12.95
N ILE A 36 -23.13 20.04 12.39
CA ILE A 36 -23.32 19.80 10.96
C ILE A 36 -24.67 19.13 10.74
N LEU A 37 -25.31 19.42 9.61
CA LEU A 37 -26.51 18.72 9.21
C LEU A 37 -26.13 17.28 8.83
N PHE A 38 -26.55 16.33 9.67
CA PHE A 38 -26.26 14.91 9.48
C PHE A 38 -27.49 14.09 9.85
N SER A 39 -28.03 13.36 8.87
CA SER A 39 -29.19 12.47 9.01
C SER A 39 -28.83 10.99 8.79
N GLY A 40 -27.55 10.66 8.88
CA GLY A 40 -27.03 9.32 8.61
C GLY A 40 -26.79 8.45 9.84
N HIS A 41 -26.29 7.24 9.61
CA HIS A 41 -25.85 6.30 10.65
C HIS A 41 -24.33 6.15 10.68
N GLY A 42 -23.80 5.68 11.82
CA GLY A 42 -22.41 5.25 11.97
C GLY A 42 -21.46 6.25 12.62
N GLY A 43 -21.90 7.49 12.90
CA GLY A 43 -21.06 8.48 13.57
C GLY A 43 -20.50 8.03 14.93
N GLY A 44 -21.30 7.30 15.72
CA GLY A 44 -20.85 6.75 17.00
C GLY A 44 -19.81 5.64 16.87
N CYS A 45 -20.04 4.68 15.99
CA CYS A 45 -19.11 3.58 15.74
C CYS A 45 -17.79 4.11 15.18
N THR A 46 -17.85 5.05 14.23
CA THR A 46 -16.65 5.70 13.66
C THR A 46 -15.85 6.43 14.74
N PHE A 47 -16.51 7.16 15.63
CA PHE A 47 -15.83 7.82 16.75
C PHE A 47 -15.13 6.83 17.67
N SER A 48 -15.83 5.78 18.09
CA SER A 48 -15.27 4.76 18.99
C SER A 48 -14.09 4.02 18.36
N ALA A 49 -14.21 3.62 17.09
CA ALA A 49 -13.14 2.98 16.34
C ALA A 49 -11.92 3.90 16.17
N ALA A 50 -12.14 5.17 15.79
CA ALA A 50 -11.07 6.15 15.65
C ALA A 50 -10.36 6.42 16.99
N LEU A 51 -11.11 6.50 18.09
CA LEU A 51 -10.54 6.66 19.43
C LEU A 51 -9.66 5.46 19.79
N CYS A 52 -10.15 4.24 19.58
CA CYS A 52 -9.41 3.00 19.81
C CYS A 52 -8.08 2.98 19.04
N VAL A 53 -8.11 3.29 17.73
CA VAL A 53 -6.90 3.33 16.89
C VAL A 53 -5.91 4.38 17.37
N ASN A 54 -6.37 5.57 17.75
CA ASN A 54 -5.47 6.63 18.23
C ASN A 54 -4.81 6.25 19.57
N ILE A 55 -5.54 5.62 20.49
CA ILE A 55 -4.98 5.08 21.74
C ILE A 55 -3.96 3.98 21.44
N ALA A 56 -4.28 3.05 20.54
CA ALA A 56 -3.37 1.97 20.15
C ALA A 56 -2.08 2.50 19.49
N LYS A 57 -2.15 3.64 18.80
CA LYS A 57 -0.98 4.36 18.27
C LYS A 57 -0.17 5.13 19.33
N GLY A 58 -0.54 5.02 20.60
CA GLY A 58 0.17 5.66 21.71
C GLY A 58 -0.16 7.14 21.92
N LYS A 59 -1.24 7.67 21.33
CA LYS A 59 -1.65 9.05 21.61
C LYS A 59 -2.23 9.18 23.02
N GLY A 60 -1.96 10.30 23.68
CA GLY A 60 -2.62 10.67 24.93
C GLY A 60 -4.14 10.79 24.74
N LEU A 61 -4.92 10.51 25.79
CA LEU A 61 -6.38 10.35 25.68
C LEU A 61 -7.07 11.61 25.16
N LYS A 62 -6.66 12.80 25.64
CA LYS A 62 -7.16 14.09 25.15
C LYS A 62 -6.97 14.25 23.63
N ASP A 63 -5.77 13.96 23.12
CA ASP A 63 -5.45 14.07 21.69
C ASP A 63 -6.14 12.99 20.86
N ALA A 64 -6.29 11.79 21.43
CA ALA A 64 -7.01 10.68 20.82
C ALA A 64 -8.50 11.02 20.65
N VAL A 65 -9.14 11.60 21.67
CA VAL A 65 -10.53 12.08 21.62
C VAL A 65 -10.69 13.18 20.60
N LYS A 66 -9.80 14.19 20.58
CA LYS A 66 -9.86 15.26 19.58
C LYS A 66 -9.71 14.71 18.16
N SER A 67 -8.72 13.83 17.94
CA SER A 67 -8.49 13.17 16.65
C SER A 67 -9.72 12.35 16.21
N ALA A 68 -10.36 11.64 17.14
CA ALA A 68 -11.56 10.85 16.85
C ALA A 68 -12.77 11.74 16.51
N GLN A 69 -12.94 12.86 17.20
CA GLN A 69 -13.98 13.85 16.90
C GLN A 69 -13.80 14.42 15.49
N ASP A 70 -12.59 14.89 15.16
CA ASP A 70 -12.28 15.49 13.86
C ASP A 70 -12.45 14.47 12.73
N PHE A 71 -11.97 13.23 12.93
CA PHE A 71 -12.13 12.14 11.97
C PHE A 71 -13.60 11.79 11.72
N THR A 72 -14.40 11.74 12.78
CA THR A 72 -15.83 11.47 12.70
C THR A 72 -16.55 12.60 11.98
N LEU A 73 -16.23 13.86 12.29
CA LEU A 73 -16.81 15.03 11.65
C LEU A 73 -16.53 15.03 10.14
N GLN A 74 -15.30 14.70 9.72
CA GLN A 74 -14.98 14.57 8.30
C GLN A 74 -15.73 13.41 7.65
N SER A 75 -15.87 12.27 8.34
CA SER A 75 -16.63 11.12 7.82
C SER A 75 -18.13 11.44 7.67
N MET A 76 -18.70 12.23 8.59
CA MET A 76 -20.08 12.69 8.53
C MET A 76 -20.35 13.70 7.40
N LYS A 77 -19.34 14.46 6.97
CA LYS A 77 -19.47 15.34 5.78
C LYS A 77 -19.53 14.56 4.46
N ASN A 78 -19.13 13.29 4.50
CA ASN A 78 -18.88 12.48 3.32
C ASN A 78 -19.85 11.30 3.20
N THR A 79 -21.05 11.39 3.76
CA THR A 79 -21.99 10.26 3.77
C THR A 79 -22.35 9.78 2.36
N VAL A 80 -22.51 8.47 2.21
CA VAL A 80 -23.04 7.86 0.99
C VAL A 80 -24.38 7.21 1.28
N LYS A 81 -25.32 7.36 0.35
CA LYS A 81 -26.60 6.68 0.38
C LYS A 81 -26.50 5.37 -0.39
N VAL A 82 -26.59 4.25 0.33
CA VAL A 82 -26.60 2.92 -0.28
C VAL A 82 -28.05 2.43 -0.36
N GLY A 83 -28.55 2.24 -1.59
CA GLY A 83 -29.95 1.85 -1.81
C GLY A 83 -30.96 2.91 -1.31
N ARG A 84 -32.06 2.44 -0.71
CA ARG A 84 -33.17 3.31 -0.25
C ARG A 84 -33.12 3.68 1.24
N GLY A 85 -32.13 3.18 1.99
CA GLY A 85 -32.00 3.41 3.43
C GLY A 85 -31.42 4.78 3.81
N LEU A 86 -31.13 4.95 5.10
CA LEU A 86 -30.42 6.12 5.64
C LEU A 86 -28.97 6.16 5.14
N SER A 87 -28.45 7.37 4.95
CA SER A 87 -27.05 7.56 4.53
C SER A 87 -26.09 7.02 5.60
N ILE A 88 -24.97 6.43 5.20
CA ILE A 88 -23.97 5.89 6.13
C ILE A 88 -22.75 6.79 6.07
N VAL A 89 -22.11 7.06 7.22
CA VAL A 89 -20.80 7.71 7.24
C VAL A 89 -19.83 6.90 6.40
N THR A 90 -19.15 7.55 5.47
CA THR A 90 -18.05 6.93 4.76
C THR A 90 -16.88 7.89 4.72
N GLN A 91 -15.71 7.34 4.46
CA GLN A 91 -14.50 8.13 4.27
C GLN A 91 -14.42 8.45 2.79
N LYS A 92 -14.52 9.74 2.44
CA LYS A 92 -14.25 10.18 1.06
C LYS A 92 -12.78 9.94 0.78
N GLY A 93 -12.49 9.34 -0.37
CA GLY A 93 -11.12 9.10 -0.81
C GLY A 93 -10.45 7.89 -0.15
N LEU A 94 -11.21 6.85 0.22
CA LEU A 94 -10.61 5.55 0.54
C LEU A 94 -9.97 5.01 -0.75
N ASP A 95 -8.70 5.29 -0.91
CA ASP A 95 -7.95 4.74 -2.02
C ASP A 95 -7.74 3.26 -1.73
N VAL A 96 -8.58 2.42 -2.35
CA VAL A 96 -8.53 0.96 -2.21
C VAL A 96 -7.15 0.43 -2.61
N ILE A 97 -6.49 1.06 -3.58
CA ILE A 97 -5.14 0.69 -4.02
C ILE A 97 -4.14 1.00 -2.91
N GLU A 98 -4.29 2.15 -2.24
CA GLU A 98 -3.46 2.51 -1.07
C GLU A 98 -3.66 1.56 0.10
N ASN A 99 -4.92 1.25 0.43
CA ASN A 99 -5.23 0.32 1.50
C ASN A 99 -4.66 -1.08 1.22
N ASP A 100 -4.87 -1.61 0.01
CA ASP A 100 -4.43 -2.96 -0.37
C ASP A 100 -2.91 -3.05 -0.42
N LEU A 101 -2.24 -2.02 -0.97
CA LEU A 101 -0.78 -1.99 -1.01
C LEU A 101 -0.18 -1.79 0.38
N SER A 102 -0.76 -0.93 1.22
CA SER A 102 -0.32 -0.72 2.61
C SER A 102 -0.43 -2.00 3.44
N CYS A 103 -1.54 -2.74 3.30
CA CYS A 103 -1.72 -4.04 3.94
C CYS A 103 -0.66 -5.04 3.47
N ALA A 104 -0.41 -5.12 2.16
CA ALA A 104 0.59 -6.04 1.62
C ALA A 104 2.04 -5.66 1.99
N VAL A 105 2.37 -4.36 2.07
CA VAL A 105 3.68 -3.92 2.57
C VAL A 105 3.87 -4.31 4.03
N THR A 106 2.84 -4.14 4.86
CA THR A 106 2.88 -4.58 6.27
C THR A 106 3.12 -6.08 6.37
N GLN A 107 2.32 -6.87 5.65
CA GLN A 107 2.48 -8.33 5.59
C GLN A 107 3.87 -8.74 5.09
N PHE A 108 4.42 -8.04 4.09
CA PHE A 108 5.76 -8.32 3.56
C PHE A 108 6.84 -8.14 4.62
N VAL A 109 6.79 -7.03 5.37
CA VAL A 109 7.78 -6.70 6.42
C VAL A 109 7.71 -7.69 7.59
N GLU A 110 6.52 -8.24 7.86
CA GLU A 110 6.30 -9.24 8.91
C GLU A 110 6.74 -10.67 8.51
N ILE A 111 7.11 -10.92 7.25
CA ILE A 111 7.61 -12.23 6.84
C ILE A 111 8.94 -12.51 7.53
N GLU A 112 8.98 -13.60 8.31
CA GLU A 112 10.20 -14.05 8.97
C GLU A 112 11.32 -14.32 7.96
N GLY A 113 12.52 -13.76 8.23
CA GLY A 113 13.68 -13.95 7.36
C GLY A 113 13.66 -13.13 6.07
N ILE A 114 12.67 -12.27 5.84
CA ILE A 114 12.52 -11.54 4.57
C ILE A 114 13.70 -10.63 4.24
N TYR A 115 14.42 -10.17 5.26
CA TYR A 115 15.65 -9.38 5.13
C TYR A 115 16.74 -10.03 4.25
N ARG A 116 16.69 -11.36 4.05
CA ARG A 116 17.61 -12.11 3.19
C ARG A 116 17.35 -11.90 1.70
N TYR A 117 16.14 -11.48 1.35
CA TYR A 117 15.66 -11.31 -0.02
C TYR A 117 15.62 -9.84 -0.46
N ILE A 118 16.01 -8.91 0.40
CA ILE A 118 16.13 -7.48 0.06
C ILE A 118 17.44 -7.27 -0.73
N PRO A 119 17.40 -6.70 -1.94
CA PRO A 119 18.59 -6.38 -2.74
C PRO A 119 19.33 -5.14 -2.17
N GLU A 120 20.55 -4.89 -2.65
CA GLU A 120 21.31 -3.70 -2.26
C GLU A 120 20.62 -2.41 -2.71
N CYS A 121 20.01 -2.42 -3.91
CA CYS A 121 19.16 -1.31 -4.35
C CYS A 121 17.80 -1.24 -3.64
N GLN A 122 17.58 -2.09 -2.63
CA GLN A 122 16.38 -2.17 -1.80
C GLN A 122 15.10 -2.56 -2.58
N THR A 123 14.05 -2.88 -1.84
CA THR A 123 12.78 -3.35 -2.41
C THR A 123 11.76 -2.23 -2.50
N ASN A 124 10.95 -2.23 -3.56
CA ASN A 124 9.77 -1.41 -3.70
C ASN A 124 8.61 -2.31 -4.13
N PHE A 125 7.42 -1.97 -3.67
CA PHE A 125 6.18 -2.69 -3.92
C PHE A 125 5.20 -1.70 -4.51
N VAL A 126 4.63 -2.03 -5.67
CA VAL A 126 3.74 -1.13 -6.40
C VAL A 126 2.39 -1.76 -6.67
N TYR A 127 1.38 -0.90 -6.82
CA TYR A 127 0.06 -1.30 -7.29
C TYR A 127 -0.54 -0.20 -8.18
N SER A 128 -0.94 -0.55 -9.40
CA SER A 128 -1.47 0.38 -10.38
C SER A 128 -2.98 0.53 -10.28
N ARG A 129 -3.48 1.68 -10.74
CA ARG A 129 -4.87 1.81 -11.19
C ARG A 129 -5.16 0.87 -12.37
N THR A 130 -6.43 0.73 -12.71
CA THR A 130 -6.85 0.09 -13.96
C THR A 130 -6.35 0.92 -15.15
N SER A 131 -5.70 0.27 -16.12
CA SER A 131 -5.21 0.91 -17.35
C SER A 131 -4.33 2.15 -17.10
N PRO A 132 -3.20 2.01 -16.38
CA PRO A 132 -2.34 3.15 -16.09
C PRO A 132 -1.75 3.73 -17.38
N THR A 133 -1.73 5.06 -17.48
CA THR A 133 -1.17 5.77 -18.64
C THR A 133 0.28 6.20 -18.40
N SER A 134 0.61 6.41 -17.12
CA SER A 134 1.94 6.82 -16.69
C SER A 134 2.28 6.23 -15.32
N ILE A 135 3.53 6.41 -14.86
CA ILE A 135 3.92 6.03 -13.50
C ILE A 135 3.14 6.80 -12.43
N ALA A 136 2.57 7.97 -12.75
CA ALA A 136 1.72 8.72 -11.83
C ALA A 136 0.38 8.03 -11.55
N ASP A 137 -0.01 7.02 -12.33
CA ASP A 137 -1.18 6.18 -12.06
C ASP A 137 -0.85 4.94 -11.22
N ILE A 138 0.41 4.81 -10.78
CA ILE A 138 0.93 3.65 -10.07
C ILE A 138 1.39 4.08 -8.68
N LEU A 139 0.76 3.49 -7.67
CA LEU A 139 1.13 3.71 -6.28
C LEU A 139 2.38 2.90 -5.94
N GLY A 140 3.32 3.49 -5.23
CA GLY A 140 4.50 2.81 -4.71
C GLY A 140 5.11 3.58 -3.55
N LEU A 141 6.19 3.06 -2.97
CA LEU A 141 6.92 3.77 -1.91
C LEU A 141 7.82 4.83 -2.55
N GLU A 142 7.74 6.08 -2.07
CA GLU A 142 8.66 7.17 -2.46
C GLU A 142 10.10 6.92 -1.96
N GLY A 143 10.21 6.29 -0.78
CA GLY A 143 11.44 5.61 -0.37
C GLY A 143 11.39 4.14 -0.79
N ARG A 144 11.81 3.24 0.10
CA ARG A 144 11.91 1.80 -0.17
C ARG A 144 11.79 0.99 1.11
N ILE A 145 11.60 -0.31 0.92
CA ILE A 145 11.70 -1.31 1.97
C ILE A 145 13.18 -1.70 2.09
N VAL A 146 13.79 -1.33 3.23
CA VAL A 146 15.23 -1.39 3.46
C VAL A 146 15.58 -2.43 4.52
N LYS A 147 16.74 -3.07 4.36
CA LYS A 147 17.28 -4.01 5.34
C LYS A 147 17.92 -3.25 6.51
N THR A 148 17.52 -3.60 7.73
CA THR A 148 18.06 -3.07 9.00
C THR A 148 18.60 -4.24 9.83
N GLY A 149 19.84 -4.66 9.58
CA GLY A 149 20.41 -5.84 10.23
C GLY A 149 19.69 -7.14 9.84
N LYS A 150 18.99 -7.76 10.79
CA LYS A 150 18.13 -8.94 10.58
C LYS A 150 16.63 -8.60 10.49
N SER A 151 16.28 -7.31 10.46
CA SER A 151 14.93 -6.82 10.22
C SER A 151 14.84 -6.03 8.92
N VAL A 152 13.62 -5.59 8.62
CA VAL A 152 13.30 -4.76 7.46
C VAL A 152 12.46 -3.58 7.92
N THR A 153 12.65 -2.41 7.31
CA THR A 153 11.95 -1.18 7.66
C THR A 153 11.45 -0.50 6.40
N VAL A 154 10.30 0.16 6.48
CA VAL A 154 9.77 0.97 5.38
C VAL A 154 10.30 2.40 5.52
N ALA A 155 11.00 2.87 4.51
CA ALA A 155 11.42 4.27 4.39
C ALA A 155 10.47 5.02 3.44
N GLY A 156 9.94 6.16 3.89
CA GLY A 156 8.99 6.99 3.14
C GLY A 156 7.54 6.52 3.24
N SER A 157 6.65 7.19 2.49
CA SER A 157 5.22 6.89 2.43
C SER A 157 4.81 6.34 1.04
N LEU A 158 3.59 5.81 0.97
CA LEU A 158 2.96 5.46 -0.30
C LEU A 158 2.58 6.74 -1.05
N LYS A 159 2.89 6.78 -2.34
CA LYS A 159 2.62 7.92 -3.21
C LYS A 159 2.48 7.46 -4.66
N TYR A 160 1.51 8.01 -5.36
CA TYR A 160 1.37 7.81 -6.80
C TYR A 160 2.59 8.38 -7.52
N GLY A 161 3.24 7.57 -8.35
CA GLY A 161 4.55 7.89 -8.92
C GLY A 161 5.71 7.76 -7.94
N GLY A 162 5.50 7.23 -6.74
CA GLY A 162 6.55 7.06 -5.71
C GLY A 162 7.64 6.08 -6.13
N SER A 163 7.31 5.09 -6.96
CA SER A 163 8.29 4.18 -7.55
C SER A 163 8.51 4.47 -9.03
N LYS A 164 9.76 4.59 -9.47
CA LYS A 164 10.08 4.68 -10.90
C LYS A 164 10.25 3.30 -11.55
N HIS A 165 11.24 2.53 -11.11
CA HIS A 165 11.67 1.32 -11.83
C HIS A 165 10.63 0.19 -11.82
N VAL A 166 10.05 -0.12 -10.65
CA VAL A 166 9.05 -1.19 -10.55
C VAL A 166 7.76 -0.77 -11.25
N ALA A 167 7.35 0.49 -11.10
CA ALA A 167 6.19 1.05 -11.79
C ALA A 167 6.33 1.01 -13.32
N LEU A 168 7.51 1.34 -13.88
CA LEU A 168 7.76 1.22 -15.31
C LEU A 168 7.61 -0.21 -15.83
N SER A 169 8.00 -1.20 -15.02
CA SER A 169 7.83 -2.61 -15.38
C SER A 169 6.34 -2.99 -15.42
N VAL A 170 5.57 -2.58 -14.41
CA VAL A 170 4.11 -2.79 -14.39
C VAL A 170 3.44 -2.07 -15.57
N LEU A 171 3.80 -0.81 -15.82
CA LEU A 171 3.27 -0.01 -16.93
C LEU A 171 3.51 -0.65 -18.30
N GLU A 172 4.66 -1.30 -18.52
CA GLU A 172 4.91 -2.04 -19.78
C GLU A 172 4.12 -3.35 -19.85
N ILE A 173 3.99 -4.08 -18.74
CA ILE A 173 3.23 -5.34 -18.74
C ILE A 173 1.74 -5.08 -18.95
N THR A 174 1.15 -4.05 -18.32
CA THR A 174 -0.27 -3.74 -18.44
C THR A 174 -0.71 -3.47 -19.88
N LYS A 175 0.21 -3.03 -20.74
CA LYS A 175 -0.07 -2.81 -22.18
C LYS A 175 -0.45 -4.11 -22.90
N LYS A 176 0.09 -5.25 -22.46
CA LYS A 176 -0.15 -6.57 -23.07
C LYS A 176 -0.99 -7.49 -22.20
N HIS A 177 -0.85 -7.39 -20.88
CA HIS A 177 -1.59 -8.16 -19.89
C HIS A 177 -2.26 -7.19 -18.90
N PRO A 178 -3.42 -6.60 -19.25
CA PRO A 178 -4.07 -5.55 -18.45
C PRO A 178 -4.50 -5.97 -17.04
N THR A 179 -4.63 -7.27 -16.79
CA THR A 179 -4.97 -7.81 -15.46
C THR A 179 -3.82 -7.68 -14.48
N VAL A 180 -2.57 -7.74 -14.93
CA VAL A 180 -1.39 -7.62 -14.07
C VAL A 180 -1.17 -6.16 -13.67
N ARG A 181 -1.30 -5.86 -12.39
CA ARG A 181 -1.32 -4.48 -11.87
C ARG A 181 -0.38 -4.23 -10.71
N SER A 182 0.23 -5.27 -10.14
CA SER A 182 1.11 -5.15 -8.99
C SER A 182 2.44 -5.84 -9.25
N ALA A 183 3.50 -5.31 -8.65
CA ALA A 183 4.80 -5.95 -8.68
C ALA A 183 5.66 -5.61 -7.46
N LEU A 184 6.59 -6.51 -7.15
CA LEU A 184 7.59 -6.37 -6.10
C LEU A 184 8.96 -6.80 -6.65
N ASN A 185 10.00 -6.04 -6.35
CA ASN A 185 11.38 -6.45 -6.67
C ASN A 185 12.08 -7.08 -5.46
N ILE A 186 12.77 -8.20 -5.67
CA ILE A 186 13.59 -8.87 -4.67
C ILE A 186 14.97 -9.22 -5.23
N LYS A 187 15.91 -9.48 -4.34
CA LYS A 187 17.26 -9.92 -4.68
C LYS A 187 17.23 -11.15 -5.57
N TYR A 188 18.08 -11.15 -6.59
CA TYR A 188 18.27 -12.33 -7.43
C TYR A 188 18.99 -13.44 -6.69
N ASP A 189 18.44 -14.65 -6.79
CA ASP A 189 19.06 -15.90 -6.42
C ASP A 189 18.62 -16.98 -7.41
N LYS A 190 19.58 -17.72 -7.97
CA LYS A 190 19.32 -18.82 -8.89
C LYS A 190 18.37 -19.87 -8.29
N ARG A 191 18.49 -20.15 -6.98
CA ARG A 191 17.67 -21.13 -6.25
C ARG A 191 16.19 -20.72 -6.22
N ILE A 192 15.91 -19.42 -6.12
CA ILE A 192 14.55 -18.87 -6.15
C ILE A 192 13.93 -19.11 -7.53
N ILE A 193 14.69 -18.88 -8.60
CA ILE A 193 14.25 -19.11 -9.98
C ILE A 193 13.96 -20.60 -10.23
N GLU A 194 14.87 -21.49 -9.83
CA GLU A 194 14.67 -22.94 -9.97
C GLU A 194 13.41 -23.41 -9.21
N LYS A 195 13.17 -22.87 -8.02
CA LYS A 195 11.97 -23.17 -7.23
C LYS A 195 10.70 -22.62 -7.86
N ALA A 196 10.72 -21.42 -8.43
CA ALA A 196 9.59 -20.85 -9.15
C ALA A 196 9.16 -21.72 -10.34
N ILE A 197 10.14 -22.21 -11.12
CA ILE A 197 9.90 -23.15 -12.23
C ILE A 197 9.27 -24.45 -11.72
N LYS A 198 9.82 -25.03 -10.64
CA LYS A 198 9.26 -26.25 -10.00
C LYS A 198 7.82 -26.04 -9.52
N LYS A 199 7.46 -24.83 -9.08
CA LYS A 199 6.10 -24.45 -8.67
C LYS A 199 5.19 -24.06 -9.84
N LYS A 200 5.63 -24.26 -11.09
CA LYS A 200 4.89 -23.98 -12.33
C LYS A 200 4.52 -22.50 -12.49
N LEU A 201 5.35 -21.59 -11.97
CA LEU A 201 5.19 -20.16 -12.22
C LEU A 201 5.75 -19.81 -13.62
N GLY A 202 5.10 -18.88 -14.32
CA GLY A 202 5.55 -18.31 -15.58
C GLY A 202 6.79 -17.43 -15.39
N VAL A 203 7.97 -18.03 -15.52
CA VAL A 203 9.26 -17.35 -15.34
C VAL A 203 9.86 -16.95 -16.68
N PHE A 204 10.14 -15.65 -16.83
CA PHE A 204 10.78 -15.08 -18.01
C PHE A 204 12.03 -14.31 -17.62
N PHE A 205 12.90 -14.02 -18.59
CA PHE A 205 14.11 -13.25 -18.35
C PHE A 205 14.45 -12.35 -19.54
N TYR A 206 15.26 -11.32 -19.28
CA TYR A 206 15.93 -10.58 -20.32
C TYR A 206 17.42 -10.44 -19.99
N ASP A 207 18.24 -10.41 -21.03
CA ASP A 207 19.67 -10.13 -20.91
C ASP A 207 19.92 -8.63 -21.10
N ARG A 208 20.70 -8.02 -20.20
CA ARG A 208 21.08 -6.60 -20.29
C ARG A 208 22.24 -6.38 -21.28
N ASN A 209 23.00 -7.41 -21.63
CA ASN A 209 24.16 -7.28 -22.51
C ASN A 209 23.75 -7.07 -23.99
N ILE A 210 22.56 -7.54 -24.37
CA ILE A 210 21.98 -7.35 -25.72
C ILE A 210 21.17 -6.04 -25.83
N GLU A 211 21.18 -5.20 -24.78
CA GLU A 211 20.49 -3.92 -24.79
C GLU A 211 21.10 -2.98 -25.85
N PRO A 212 20.28 -2.41 -26.76
CA PRO A 212 20.76 -1.47 -27.78
C PRO A 212 21.39 -0.21 -27.16
N ASP A 213 22.47 0.29 -27.78
CA ASP A 213 23.21 1.46 -27.28
C ASP A 213 22.35 2.74 -27.17
N LEU A 214 21.32 2.88 -28.02
CA LEU A 214 20.37 4.00 -27.97
C LEU A 214 19.50 4.05 -26.70
N VAL A 215 19.36 2.90 -26.03
CA VAL A 215 18.59 2.69 -24.79
C VAL A 215 19.54 2.69 -23.58
N ARG A 216 20.73 2.12 -23.76
CA ARG A 216 21.78 1.99 -22.74
C ARG A 216 22.11 3.35 -22.11
N GLY A 217 22.15 3.37 -20.78
CA GLY A 217 22.51 4.58 -20.02
C GLY A 217 21.40 5.63 -19.85
N LYS A 218 20.24 5.49 -20.51
CA LYS A 218 19.09 6.39 -20.30
C LYS A 218 18.20 5.87 -19.16
N GLU A 219 18.00 6.70 -18.13
CA GLU A 219 17.19 6.34 -16.95
C GLU A 219 15.79 5.86 -17.39
N GLY A 220 15.34 4.74 -16.82
CA GLY A 220 14.02 4.14 -17.10
C GLY A 220 13.92 3.35 -18.41
N LYS A 221 14.67 3.70 -19.46
CA LYS A 221 14.54 3.04 -20.78
C LYS A 221 14.96 1.58 -20.78
N THR A 222 16.01 1.22 -20.04
CA THR A 222 16.45 -0.18 -19.88
C THR A 222 15.36 -1.07 -19.29
N ILE A 223 14.65 -0.57 -18.29
CA ILE A 223 13.61 -1.35 -17.61
C ILE A 223 12.42 -1.57 -18.55
N SER A 224 11.99 -0.52 -19.25
CA SER A 224 10.89 -0.64 -20.20
C SER A 224 11.24 -1.57 -21.36
N TRP A 225 12.44 -1.43 -21.93
CA TRP A 225 12.92 -2.31 -22.99
C TRP A 225 13.06 -3.76 -22.50
N GLY A 226 13.69 -3.99 -21.35
CA GLY A 226 13.93 -5.32 -20.80
C GLY A 226 12.64 -6.06 -20.49
N THR A 227 11.68 -5.36 -19.87
CA THR A 227 10.34 -5.90 -19.61
C THR A 227 9.62 -6.27 -20.90
N ARG A 228 9.62 -5.38 -21.89
CA ARG A 228 9.01 -5.63 -23.21
C ARG A 228 9.66 -6.81 -23.92
N ASN A 229 10.99 -6.93 -23.84
CA ASN A 229 11.72 -8.02 -24.46
C ASN A 229 11.42 -9.36 -23.77
N ALA A 230 11.35 -9.39 -22.44
CA ALA A 230 11.02 -10.59 -21.68
C ALA A 230 9.61 -11.14 -21.98
N ILE A 231 8.65 -10.27 -22.30
CA ILE A 231 7.27 -10.66 -22.63
C ILE A 231 7.00 -10.74 -24.15
N LYS A 232 8.03 -10.62 -24.99
CA LYS A 232 7.90 -10.70 -26.45
C LYS A 232 7.43 -12.10 -26.83
N GLY A 233 6.31 -12.19 -27.58
CA GLY A 233 5.72 -13.49 -27.97
C GLY A 233 5.03 -14.27 -26.85
N VAL A 234 5.05 -13.79 -25.60
CA VAL A 234 4.38 -14.47 -24.48
C VAL A 234 2.88 -14.22 -24.51
N ILE A 235 2.05 -15.27 -24.46
CA ILE A 235 0.58 -15.14 -24.50
C ILE A 235 0.01 -15.03 -23.07
N ILE A 236 0.59 -15.76 -22.12
CA ILE A 236 0.15 -15.79 -20.72
C ILE A 236 0.80 -14.67 -19.90
N PRO A 237 0.13 -14.12 -18.87
CA PRO A 237 0.74 -13.15 -17.98
C PRO A 237 1.99 -13.72 -17.28
N PRO A 238 3.12 -12.98 -17.22
CA PRO A 238 4.30 -13.44 -16.50
C PRO A 238 4.07 -13.36 -14.98
N ASP A 239 4.50 -14.39 -14.26
CA ASP A 239 4.56 -14.36 -12.79
C ASP A 239 5.86 -13.72 -12.32
N ILE A 240 6.96 -14.00 -13.02
CA ILE A 240 8.30 -13.55 -12.67
C ILE A 240 9.05 -13.10 -13.92
N ILE A 241 9.72 -11.94 -13.84
CA ILE A 241 10.75 -11.54 -14.79
C ILE A 241 12.04 -11.29 -14.02
N TYR A 242 13.17 -11.83 -14.48
CA TYR A 242 14.46 -11.56 -13.85
C TYR A 242 15.54 -11.17 -14.87
N HIS A 243 16.63 -10.60 -14.35
CA HIS A 243 17.86 -10.40 -15.12
C HIS A 243 19.09 -10.68 -14.26
N LYS A 244 20.18 -11.12 -14.88
CA LYS A 244 21.45 -11.44 -14.22
C LYS A 244 22.34 -10.22 -13.96
N GLY A 245 21.83 -9.03 -14.24
CA GLY A 245 22.57 -7.78 -14.06
C GLY A 245 23.51 -7.52 -15.23
N SER A 246 24.35 -6.51 -15.08
CA SER A 246 25.44 -6.15 -15.99
C SER A 246 26.43 -5.28 -15.22
N ILE A 247 27.48 -4.79 -15.86
CA ILE A 247 28.48 -3.91 -15.21
C ILE A 247 27.76 -2.72 -14.54
N GLY A 248 27.92 -2.59 -13.22
CA GLY A 248 27.27 -1.54 -12.42
C GLY A 248 25.76 -1.69 -12.22
N LYS A 249 25.16 -2.84 -12.56
CA LYS A 249 23.72 -3.12 -12.39
C LYS A 249 23.52 -4.44 -11.65
N GLU A 250 23.02 -4.34 -10.42
CA GLU A 250 22.69 -5.49 -9.57
C GLU A 250 21.66 -6.42 -10.26
N PRO A 251 21.81 -7.75 -10.20
CA PRO A 251 20.80 -8.69 -10.67
C PRO A 251 19.51 -8.61 -9.85
N MET A 252 18.35 -8.78 -10.50
CA MET A 252 17.05 -8.54 -9.87
C MET A 252 15.99 -9.56 -10.30
N ILE A 253 15.06 -9.85 -9.40
CA ILE A 253 13.81 -10.58 -9.68
C ILE A 253 12.64 -9.62 -9.46
N LEU A 254 11.73 -9.57 -10.43
CA LEU A 254 10.43 -8.91 -10.32
C LEU A 254 9.34 -9.97 -10.27
N ILE A 255 8.48 -9.90 -9.26
CA ILE A 255 7.32 -10.77 -9.09
C ILE A 255 6.07 -9.95 -9.41
N PHE A 256 5.21 -10.47 -10.27
CA PHE A 256 4.02 -9.79 -10.77
C PHE A 256 2.73 -10.49 -10.33
N GLY A 257 1.65 -9.72 -10.26
CA GLY A 257 0.31 -10.22 -9.99
C GLY A 257 -0.77 -9.19 -10.30
N GLU A 258 -2.02 -9.63 -10.28
CA GLU A 258 -3.20 -8.78 -10.43
C GLU A 258 -3.43 -7.90 -9.20
N SER A 259 -2.95 -8.34 -8.04
CA SER A 259 -3.03 -7.61 -6.77
C SER A 259 -1.77 -7.79 -5.91
N PRO A 260 -1.51 -6.88 -4.95
CA PRO A 260 -0.42 -7.04 -3.99
C PRO A 260 -0.49 -8.37 -3.21
N LYS A 261 -1.70 -8.81 -2.87
CA LYS A 261 -1.94 -10.10 -2.20
C LYS A 261 -1.45 -11.29 -3.04
N GLU A 262 -1.70 -11.26 -4.35
CA GLU A 262 -1.25 -12.32 -5.25
C GLU A 262 0.28 -12.33 -5.39
N VAL A 263 0.91 -11.15 -5.48
CA VAL A 263 2.38 -11.00 -5.49
C VAL A 263 2.99 -11.64 -4.24
N LEU A 264 2.44 -11.38 -3.05
CA LEU A 264 2.89 -12.02 -1.81
C LEU A 264 2.66 -13.53 -1.80
N THR A 265 1.52 -13.98 -2.33
CA THR A 265 1.23 -15.41 -2.44
C THR A 265 2.29 -16.11 -3.30
N LYS A 266 2.70 -15.51 -4.41
CA LYS A 266 3.76 -16.02 -5.29
C LYS A 266 5.13 -15.97 -4.61
N LEU A 267 5.46 -14.87 -3.94
CA LEU A 267 6.68 -14.73 -3.15
C LEU A 267 6.80 -15.85 -2.09
N LEU A 268 5.75 -16.06 -1.29
CA LEU A 268 5.74 -17.08 -0.25
C LEU A 268 5.95 -18.49 -0.82
N LYS A 269 5.39 -18.80 -2.00
CA LYS A 269 5.60 -20.10 -2.68
C LYS A 269 7.06 -20.36 -3.08
N ILE A 270 7.86 -19.31 -3.30
CA ILE A 270 9.24 -19.42 -3.77
C ILE A 270 10.27 -19.22 -2.66
N ILE A 271 9.92 -18.58 -1.54
CA ILE A 271 10.82 -18.41 -0.39
C ILE A 271 10.61 -19.45 0.73
N ARG A 272 9.40 -20.04 0.86
CA ARG A 272 9.11 -21.14 1.79
C ARG A 272 9.34 -22.49 1.15
#